data_AF-A0A5J5DIL7-F1
#
_entry.id   AF-A0A5J5DIL7-F1
#
_cell.length_a   1.000
_cell.length_b   1.000
_cell.length_c   1.000
_cell.angle_alpha   90.00
_cell.angle_beta   90.00
_cell.angle_gamma   90.00
#
_symmetry.space_group_name_H-M   'P 1'
#
loop_
_entity.id
_entity.type
_entity.pdbx_description
1 polymer ?
#
loop_
_entity_poly.entity_id
_entity_poly.type
_entity_poly.pdbx_seq_one_letter_code
_entity_poly.pdbx_strand_id
1 'polypeptide(L)'
;MTTTDMSMGKHKGSYKVRLYERENFGGQMYELMDDCDNIQDRYHMSDCQSCNVMDGHWLMYEQPHYRGRMMYLRPGEYKSFRDMGYDGNRFSSIRRITDSC
;
A
#
# COMPACT_ATOMS: atom_id res chain seq x y z
N MET A 1 25.58 -14.33 -0.87
CA MET A 1 24.92 -13.38 0.05
C MET A 1 23.45 -13.73 0.04
N THR A 2 22.94 -14.06 1.22
CA THR A 2 21.76 -14.87 1.49
C THR A 2 20.47 -14.25 0.95
N THR A 3 19.86 -14.87 -0.06
CA THR A 3 18.43 -14.74 -0.30
C THR A 3 17.75 -15.50 0.84
N THR A 4 17.54 -14.83 1.96
CA THR A 4 16.67 -15.36 3.01
C THR A 4 15.31 -15.54 2.36
N ASP A 5 14.91 -16.79 2.23
CA ASP A 5 13.57 -17.24 1.91
C ASP A 5 12.61 -16.48 2.82
N MET A 6 12.06 -15.36 2.31
CA MET A 6 10.92 -14.72 2.95
C MET A 6 9.73 -15.62 2.63
N SER A 7 9.66 -16.76 3.32
CA SER A 7 8.44 -17.52 3.42
C SER A 7 7.44 -16.59 4.11
N MET A 8 6.76 -15.75 3.34
CA MET A 8 5.57 -15.06 3.80
C MET A 8 4.62 -16.21 4.14
N GLY A 9 4.52 -16.52 5.44
CA GLY A 9 3.61 -17.55 5.90
C GLY A 9 2.19 -17.09 5.60
N LYS A 10 1.32 -18.01 5.17
CA LYS A 10 -0.07 -17.71 4.81
C LYS A 10 -0.70 -16.73 5.79
N HIS A 11 -0.94 -15.50 5.35
CA HIS A 11 -1.61 -14.51 6.18
C HIS A 11 -3.09 -14.91 6.32
N LYS A 12 -3.41 -15.56 7.44
CA LYS A 12 -4.76 -15.98 7.82
C LYS A 12 -5.52 -14.91 8.61
N GLY A 13 -4.93 -13.72 8.77
CA GLY A 13 -5.50 -12.60 9.51
C GLY A 13 -6.37 -11.69 8.66
N SER A 14 -6.82 -10.57 9.24
CA SER A 14 -7.56 -9.55 8.50
C SER A 14 -6.62 -8.76 7.60
N TYR A 15 -7.17 -7.96 6.69
CA TYR A 15 -6.40 -7.00 5.91
C TYR A 15 -6.97 -5.63 6.18
N LYS A 16 -6.10 -4.69 6.55
CA LYS A 16 -6.53 -3.32 6.81
C LYS A 16 -5.38 -2.35 6.60
N VAL A 17 -5.60 -1.36 5.75
CA VAL A 17 -4.66 -0.25 5.51
C VAL A 17 -5.42 1.07 5.49
N ARG A 18 -4.81 2.12 6.01
CA ARG A 18 -5.29 3.50 5.91
C ARG A 18 -4.37 4.30 5.02
N LEU A 19 -4.93 4.92 3.99
CA LEU A 19 -4.23 5.79 3.06
C LEU A 19 -4.55 7.25 3.41
N TYR A 20 -3.56 8.13 3.27
CA TYR A 20 -3.67 9.55 3.60
C TYR A 20 -3.13 10.42 2.47
N GLU A 21 -3.85 11.51 2.19
CA GLU A 21 -3.46 12.46 1.13
C GLU A 21 -2.16 13.20 1.41
N ARG A 22 -1.83 13.41 2.69
CA ARG A 22 -0.62 14.15 3.09
C ARG A 22 0.33 13.30 3.90
N GLU A 23 1.57 13.72 3.96
CA GLU A 23 2.56 13.17 4.88
C GLU A 23 2.10 13.27 6.34
N ASN A 24 2.72 12.45 7.21
CA ASN A 24 2.45 12.41 8.64
C ASN A 24 0.97 12.14 8.99
N PHE A 25 0.28 11.33 8.18
CA PHE A 25 -1.11 10.93 8.37
C PHE A 25 -2.11 12.09 8.35
N GLY A 26 -1.77 13.16 7.62
CA GLY A 26 -2.63 14.33 7.45
C GLY A 26 -3.56 14.24 6.23
N GLY A 27 -4.49 15.20 6.13
CA GLY A 27 -5.44 15.28 5.02
C GLY A 27 -6.58 14.28 5.12
N GLN A 28 -7.25 14.02 3.99
CA GLN A 28 -8.32 13.02 3.93
C GLN A 28 -7.74 11.62 4.12
N MET A 29 -8.50 10.76 4.81
CA MET A 29 -8.13 9.38 5.09
C MET A 29 -9.14 8.40 4.48
N TYR A 30 -8.62 7.34 3.88
CA TYR A 30 -9.41 6.23 3.37
C TYR A 30 -8.94 4.90 3.96
N GLU A 31 -9.88 4.11 4.47
CA GLU A 31 -9.62 2.79 5.03
C GLU A 31 -10.00 1.71 4.00
N LEU A 32 -9.05 0.82 3.71
CA LEU A 32 -9.19 -0.26 2.73
C LEU A 32 -9.00 -1.61 3.44
N MET A 33 -9.88 -2.55 3.13
CA MET A 33 -9.81 -3.95 3.61
C MET A 33 -9.70 -4.96 2.45
N ASP A 34 -9.92 -4.50 1.23
CA ASP A 34 -9.88 -5.28 0.00
C ASP A 34 -8.95 -4.63 -1.04
N ASP A 35 -8.69 -5.35 -2.12
CA ASP A 35 -7.90 -4.84 -3.24
C ASP A 35 -8.62 -3.65 -3.91
N CYS A 36 -7.85 -2.69 -4.37
CA CYS A 36 -8.31 -1.51 -5.08
C CYS A 36 -7.48 -1.35 -6.35
N ASP A 37 -8.12 -1.57 -7.49
CA ASP A 37 -7.52 -1.52 -8.82
C ASP A 37 -7.42 -0.09 -9.38
N ASN A 38 -8.22 0.85 -8.86
CA ASN A 38 -8.06 2.28 -9.12
C ASN A 38 -8.49 3.12 -7.90
N ILE A 39 -7.50 3.71 -7.22
CA ILE A 39 -7.67 4.56 -6.03
C ILE A 39 -8.40 5.87 -6.37
N GLN A 40 -8.07 6.49 -7.51
CA GLN A 40 -8.70 7.73 -7.94
C GLN A 40 -10.18 7.55 -8.26
N ASP A 41 -10.56 6.45 -8.92
CA ASP A 41 -11.95 6.21 -9.28
C ASP A 41 -12.79 5.87 -8.05
N ARG A 42 -12.24 5.07 -7.12
CA ARG A 42 -12.97 4.58 -5.95
C ARG A 42 -13.05 5.60 -4.81
N TYR A 43 -11.99 6.38 -4.60
CA TYR A 43 -11.85 7.27 -3.44
C TYR A 43 -11.62 8.73 -3.82
N HIS A 44 -11.57 9.06 -5.12
CA HIS A 44 -11.24 10.41 -5.60
C HIS A 44 -9.92 10.97 -5.03
N MET A 45 -9.02 10.07 -4.62
CA MET A 45 -7.74 10.40 -4.02
C MET A 45 -6.65 10.37 -5.09
N SER A 46 -6.19 11.56 -5.47
CA SER A 46 -5.24 11.72 -6.58
C SER A 46 -3.78 11.60 -6.18
N ASP A 47 -3.51 11.77 -4.89
CA ASP A 47 -2.17 11.69 -4.32
C ASP A 47 -2.25 11.06 -2.93
N CYS A 48 -1.44 10.03 -2.70
CA CYS A 48 -1.32 9.35 -1.41
C CYS A 48 0.12 9.52 -0.96
N GLN A 49 0.33 10.15 0.18
CA GLN A 49 1.67 10.53 0.64
C GLN A 49 2.10 9.81 1.92
N SER A 50 1.15 9.26 2.68
CA SER A 50 1.44 8.42 3.83
C SER A 50 0.40 7.31 3.99
N CYS A 51 0.77 6.24 4.70
CA CYS A 51 -0.16 5.17 5.03
C CYS A 51 0.14 4.51 6.38
N ASN A 52 -0.87 3.87 6.94
CA ASN A 52 -0.73 3.00 8.11
C ASN A 52 -1.30 1.62 7.76
N VAL A 53 -0.44 0.62 7.71
CA VAL A 53 -0.83 -0.78 7.52
C VAL A 53 -1.15 -1.37 8.88
N MET A 54 -2.42 -1.54 9.16
CA MET A 54 -2.92 -2.06 10.42
C MET A 54 -2.81 -3.59 10.47
N ASP A 55 -3.13 -4.26 9.36
CA ASP A 55 -3.07 -5.72 9.25
C ASP A 55 -2.83 -6.18 7.80
N GLY A 56 -2.18 -7.33 7.67
CA GLY A 56 -1.79 -7.94 6.41
C GLY A 56 -0.61 -7.26 5.72
N HIS A 57 -0.15 -7.88 4.64
CA HIS A 57 0.87 -7.34 3.76
C HIS A 57 0.24 -6.87 2.46
N TRP A 58 0.75 -5.78 1.92
CA TRP A 58 0.16 -5.10 0.77
C TRP A 58 1.22 -4.75 -0.27
N LEU A 59 0.80 -4.68 -1.53
CA LEU A 59 1.57 -4.12 -2.63
C LEU A 59 0.81 -2.92 -3.18
N MET A 60 1.47 -1.76 -3.20
CA MET A 60 0.94 -0.52 -3.73
C MET A 60 1.67 -0.18 -5.03
N TYR A 61 0.94 0.26 -6.06
CA TYR A 61 1.41 0.36 -7.44
C TYR A 61 1.20 1.75 -7.99
N GLU A 62 2.12 2.18 -8.85
CA GLU A 62 2.09 3.50 -9.47
C GLU A 62 0.89 3.68 -10.42
N GLN A 63 0.53 2.62 -11.15
CA GLN A 63 -0.55 2.66 -12.15
C GLN A 63 -1.78 1.87 -11.70
N PRO A 64 -2.96 2.16 -12.28
CA PRO A 64 -4.16 1.33 -12.09
C PRO A 64 -3.92 -0.13 -12.51
N HIS A 65 -4.77 -1.02 -12.01
CA HIS A 65 -4.76 -2.46 -12.29
C HIS A 65 -3.43 -3.16 -12.00
N TYR A 66 -2.75 -2.74 -10.92
CA TYR A 66 -1.56 -3.37 -10.36
C TYR A 66 -0.34 -3.37 -11.30
N ARG A 67 -0.09 -2.22 -11.95
CA ARG A 67 1.00 -2.05 -12.94
C ARG A 67 2.03 -1.01 -12.51
N GLY A 68 3.17 -1.02 -13.19
CA GLY A 68 4.26 -0.06 -12.94
C GLY A 68 5.11 -0.43 -11.72
N ARG A 69 5.79 0.57 -11.15
CA ARG A 69 6.62 0.38 -9.96
C ARG A 69 5.75 -0.02 -8.77
N MET A 70 6.22 -0.98 -7.99
CA MET A 70 5.53 -1.46 -6.79
C MET A 70 6.29 -1.10 -5.52
N MET A 71 5.55 -0.82 -4.45
CA MET A 71 6.03 -0.66 -3.08
C MET A 71 5.46 -1.78 -2.22
N TYR A 72 6.33 -2.50 -1.53
CA TYR A 72 5.94 -3.48 -0.52
C TYR A 72 5.68 -2.81 0.82
N LEU A 73 4.53 -3.14 1.41
CA LEU A 73 4.03 -2.56 2.65
C LEU A 73 3.73 -3.69 3.64
N ARG A 74 4.55 -3.81 4.69
CA ARG A 74 4.27 -4.64 5.87
C ARG A 74 3.49 -3.86 6.94
N PRO A 75 2.86 -4.51 7.94
CA PRO A 75 2.26 -3.82 9.08
C PRO A 75 3.19 -2.76 9.69
N GLY A 76 2.66 -1.56 9.89
CA GLY A 76 3.43 -0.42 10.39
C GLY A 76 3.04 0.93 9.76
N GLU A 77 3.76 1.95 10.21
CA GLU A 77 3.53 3.35 9.89
C GLU A 77 4.51 3.86 8.82
N TYR A 78 3.98 4.46 7.76
CA TYR A 78 4.74 5.04 6.65
C TYR A 78 4.39 6.51 6.53
N LYS A 79 5.16 7.37 7.22
CA LYS A 79 4.86 8.81 7.37
C LYS A 79 5.13 9.64 6.12
N SER A 80 6.03 9.19 5.25
CA SER A 80 6.33 9.83 3.97
C SER A 80 6.82 8.77 2.98
N PHE A 81 6.16 8.66 1.83
CA PHE A 81 6.68 7.85 0.71
C PHE A 81 7.87 8.51 0.02
N ARG A 82 8.00 9.83 0.14
CA ARG A 82 9.12 10.60 -0.40
C ARG A 82 10.44 10.16 0.21
N ASP A 83 10.49 10.07 1.54
CA ASP A 83 11.67 9.65 2.30
C ASP A 83 12.10 8.20 1.98
N MET A 84 11.19 7.41 1.41
CA MET A 84 11.43 6.05 0.96
C MET A 84 11.90 5.95 -0.51
N GLY A 85 12.13 7.08 -1.18
CA GLY A 85 12.58 7.11 -2.58
C GLY A 85 11.46 7.00 -3.62
N TYR A 86 10.24 7.42 -3.25
CA TYR A 86 9.07 7.52 -4.12
C TYR A 86 8.62 8.98 -4.28
N ASP A 87 9.57 9.93 -4.30
CA ASP A 87 9.29 11.34 -4.57
C ASP A 87 8.66 11.50 -5.97
N GLY A 88 7.53 12.20 -6.04
CA GLY A 88 6.78 12.42 -7.28
C GLY A 88 6.05 11.20 -7.86
N ASN A 89 6.15 10.02 -7.23
CA ASN A 89 5.35 8.86 -7.61
C ASN A 89 3.91 9.04 -7.10
N ARG A 90 2.94 8.89 -8.00
CA ARG A 90 1.54 8.71 -7.61
C ARG A 90 1.24 7.23 -7.48
N PHE A 91 0.46 6.84 -6.48
CA PHE A 91 0.00 5.47 -6.34
C PHE A 91 -1.46 5.38 -6.72
N SER A 92 -1.77 4.46 -7.63
CA SER A 92 -3.09 4.37 -8.27
C SER A 92 -3.78 3.04 -8.01
N SER A 93 -3.09 2.00 -7.54
CA SER A 93 -3.73 0.74 -7.14
C SER A 93 -3.00 0.07 -5.99
N ILE A 94 -3.70 -0.80 -5.26
CA ILE A 94 -3.18 -1.50 -4.08
C ILE A 94 -3.86 -2.86 -3.95
N ARG A 95 -3.10 -3.92 -3.69
CA ARG A 95 -3.63 -5.28 -3.48
C ARG A 95 -3.00 -5.95 -2.28
N ARG A 96 -3.77 -6.81 -1.66
CA ARG A 96 -3.34 -7.70 -0.60
C ARG A 96 -2.36 -8.73 -1.14
N ILE A 97 -1.39 -9.10 -0.33
CA ILE A 97 -0.58 -10.29 -0.55
C ILE A 97 -1.27 -11.44 0.18
N THR A 98 -2.17 -12.10 -0.54
CA THR A 98 -2.77 -13.34 -0.09
C THR A 98 -1.87 -14.46 -0.59
N ASP A 99 -1.34 -15.29 0.31
CA ASP A 99 -0.70 -16.53 -0.12
C ASP A 99 -1.77 -17.40 -0.78
N SER A 100 -1.75 -17.42 -2.11
CA SER A 100 -2.44 -18.40 -2.91
C SER A 100 -1.40 -19.45 -3.28
N CYS A 101 -1.67 -20.67 -2.79
CA CYS A 101 -0.86 -21.89 -2.78
C CYS A 101 0.14 -22.08 -3.92
#